data_AF-A0A9E6FB71-F1
#
_entry.id   AF-A0A9E6FB71-F1
#
_cell.length_a   1.000
_cell.length_b   1.000
_cell.length_c   1.000
_cell.angle_alpha   90.00
_cell.angle_beta   90.00
_cell.angle_gamma   90.00
#
_symmetry.space_group_name_H-M   'P 1'
#
loop_
_entity.id
_entity.type
_entity.pdbx_description
1 polymer ?
#
loop_
_entity_poly.entity_id
_entity_poly.type
_entity_poly.pdbx_seq_one_letter_code
_entity_poly.pdbx_strand_id
1 'polypeptide(L)'
;MLFQLILNPTTQFTQADATGFVLAIFKWMLVIVAILYMFVAVIITRQIGLMHATVSTPHTVRLRLISLVHLALSGVLLLYFVLFL
;
A
#
# COMPACT_ATOMS: atom_id res chain seq x y z
N MET A 1 0.53 0.48 -43.47
CA MET A 1 0.85 0.32 -42.03
C MET A 1 2.28 -0.16 -41.79
N LEU A 2 2.78 -1.19 -42.48
CA LEU A 2 4.17 -1.68 -42.32
C LEU A 2 5.27 -0.63 -42.59
N PHE A 3 5.05 0.29 -43.54
CA PHE A 3 6.04 1.30 -43.91
C PHE A 3 6.29 2.36 -42.81
N GLN A 4 5.30 2.63 -41.94
CA GLN A 4 5.51 3.56 -40.82
C GLN A 4 6.24 2.92 -39.62
N LEU A 5 6.19 1.59 -39.49
CA LEU A 5 6.95 0.85 -38.48
C LEU A 5 8.46 0.85 -38.78
N ILE A 6 8.84 0.91 -40.05
CA ILE A 6 10.23 0.89 -40.52
C ILE A 6 10.90 2.28 -40.38
N LEU A 7 10.12 3.36 -40.51
CA LEU A 7 10.64 4.72 -40.50
C LEU A 7 10.89 5.31 -39.11
N ASN A 8 10.34 4.71 -38.04
CA ASN A 8 10.56 5.23 -36.69
C ASN A 8 10.53 4.13 -35.60
N PRO A 9 11.37 3.09 -35.71
CA PRO A 9 11.41 2.01 -34.73
C PRO A 9 11.70 2.52 -33.32
N THR A 10 12.52 3.57 -33.19
CA THR A 10 12.88 4.18 -31.90
C THR A 10 11.67 4.68 -31.13
N THR A 11 10.67 5.32 -31.76
CA THR A 11 9.50 5.82 -31.02
C THR A 11 8.61 4.73 -30.42
N GLN A 12 8.51 3.55 -31.02
CA GLN A 12 7.71 2.45 -30.47
C GLN A 12 8.44 1.72 -29.33
N PHE A 13 9.76 1.51 -29.45
CA PHE A 13 10.56 0.95 -28.35
C PHE A 13 10.59 1.90 -27.14
N THR A 14 10.83 3.20 -27.35
CA THR A 14 10.91 4.17 -26.24
C THR A 14 9.58 4.36 -25.51
N GLN A 15 8.43 4.25 -26.18
CA GLN A 15 7.12 4.36 -25.51
C GLN A 15 6.76 3.12 -24.68
N ALA A 16 7.08 1.93 -25.18
CA ALA A 16 6.86 0.68 -24.43
C ALA A 16 7.72 0.65 -23.16
N ASP A 17 8.98 1.08 -23.26
CA ASP A 17 9.92 1.15 -22.15
C ASP A 17 9.52 2.23 -21.12
N ALA A 18 9.09 3.42 -21.59
CA ALA A 18 8.60 4.48 -20.71
C ALA A 18 7.35 4.07 -19.93
N THR A 19 6.41 3.37 -20.59
CA THR A 19 5.18 2.89 -19.94
C THR A 19 5.49 1.81 -18.89
N GLY A 20 6.40 0.89 -19.20
CA GLY A 20 6.87 -0.13 -18.24
C GLY A 20 7.57 0.47 -17.03
N PHE A 21 8.41 1.49 -17.26
CA PHE A 21 9.11 2.21 -16.19
C PHE A 21 8.15 2.97 -15.26
N VAL A 22 7.18 3.70 -15.83
CA VAL A 22 6.16 4.40 -15.05
C VAL A 22 5.35 3.41 -14.21
N LEU A 23 4.92 2.30 -14.80
CA LEU A 23 4.19 1.26 -14.07
C LEU A 23 5.01 0.69 -12.91
N ALA A 24 6.31 0.43 -13.10
CA ALA A 24 7.20 -0.03 -12.04
C ALA A 24 7.30 0.97 -10.88
N ILE A 25 7.42 2.27 -11.18
CA ILE A 25 7.42 3.32 -10.14
C ILE A 25 6.12 3.31 -9.35
N PHE A 26 4.97 3.24 -10.03
CA PHE A 26 3.66 3.21 -9.36
C PHE A 26 3.51 2.00 -8.42
N LYS A 27 4.01 0.83 -8.84
CA LYS A 27 4.01 -0.38 -7.99
C LYS A 27 4.81 -0.16 -6.71
N TRP A 28 6.04 0.35 -6.81
CA TRP A 28 6.86 0.64 -5.64
C TRP A 28 6.26 1.72 -4.75
N MET A 29 5.62 2.74 -5.34
CA MET A 29 4.92 3.77 -4.58
C MET A 29 3.75 3.19 -3.75
N LEU A 30 2.99 2.25 -4.32
CA LEU A 30 1.91 1.56 -3.59
C LEU A 30 2.45 0.74 -2.42
N VAL A 31 3.59 0.05 -2.58
CA VAL A 31 4.27 -0.66 -1.48
C VAL A 31 4.65 0.30 -0.36
N ILE A 32 5.26 1.44 -0.69
CA ILE A 32 5.66 2.47 0.30
C ILE A 32 4.43 3.01 1.06
N VAL A 33 3.35 3.30 0.34
CA VAL A 33 2.09 3.78 0.96
C VAL A 33 1.51 2.73 1.91
N ALA A 34 1.54 1.45 1.54
CA ALA A 34 1.08 0.38 2.43
C ALA A 34 1.95 0.23 3.69
N ILE A 35 3.28 0.41 3.58
CA ILE A 35 4.17 0.43 4.75
C ILE A 35 3.79 1.57 5.70
N LEU A 36 3.59 2.78 5.18
CA LEU A 36 3.16 3.93 5.99
C LEU A 36 1.80 3.68 6.65
N TYR A 37 0.86 3.10 5.91
CA TYR A 37 -0.45 2.74 6.43
C TYR A 37 -0.38 1.70 7.55
N MET A 38 0.48 0.67 7.40
CA MET A 38 0.72 -0.32 8.46
C MET A 38 1.32 0.32 9.71
N PHE A 39 2.28 1.24 9.55
CA PHE A 39 2.87 1.98 10.66
C PHE A 39 1.82 2.81 11.43
N VAL A 40 0.92 3.50 10.73
CA VAL A 40 -0.19 4.23 11.34
C VAL A 40 -1.13 3.28 12.10
N ALA A 41 -1.46 2.11 11.52
CA ALA A 41 -2.30 1.11 12.18
C ALA A 41 -1.65 0.59 13.48
N VAL A 42 -0.32 0.38 13.48
CA VAL A 42 0.44 0.00 14.69
C VAL A 42 0.35 1.09 15.76
N ILE A 43 0.57 2.35 15.38
CA ILE A 43 0.48 3.49 16.31
C ILE A 43 -0.92 3.57 16.94
N ILE A 44 -1.97 3.54 16.12
CA ILE A 44 -3.36 3.60 16.59
C ILE A 44 -3.66 2.45 17.56
N THR A 45 -3.26 1.24 17.21
CA THR A 45 -3.47 0.05 18.07
C THR A 45 -2.75 0.20 19.41
N ARG A 46 -1.52 0.73 19.41
CA ARG A 46 -0.75 1.00 20.63
C ARG A 46 -1.43 2.08 21.48
N GLN A 47 -1.90 3.17 20.88
CA GLN A 47 -2.59 4.26 21.60
C GLN A 47 -3.89 3.79 22.23
N ILE A 48 -4.66 2.93 21.56
CA ILE A 48 -5.87 2.33 22.11
C ILE A 48 -5.54 1.40 23.30
N GLY A 49 -4.44 0.65 23.22
CA GLY A 49 -3.95 -0.17 24.32
C GLY A 49 -3.59 0.65 25.56
N LEU A 50 -2.91 1.79 25.37
CA LEU A 50 -2.60 2.73 26.44
C LEU A 50 -3.86 3.37 27.04
N MET A 51 -4.80 3.82 26.19
CA MET A 51 -6.07 4.41 26.62
C MET A 51 -6.90 3.44 27.45
N HIS A 52 -6.91 2.14 27.12
CA HIS A 52 -7.58 1.12 27.92
C HIS A 52 -6.94 0.96 29.32
N ALA A 53 -5.63 1.14 29.43
CA ALA A 53 -4.94 1.05 30.72
C ALA A 53 -5.12 2.31 31.59
N THR A 54 -5.35 3.47 30.99
CA THR A 54 -5.38 4.77 31.70
C THR A 54 -6.76 5.38 31.88
N VAL A 55 -7.74 5.05 31.03
CA VAL A 55 -9.08 5.64 31.08
C VAL A 55 -10.16 4.55 31.03
N SER A 56 -11.00 4.48 32.07
CA SER A 56 -12.18 3.61 32.05
C SER A 56 -13.24 4.18 31.10
N THR A 57 -13.24 3.71 29.85
CA THR A 57 -14.32 4.05 28.89
C THR A 57 -15.17 2.83 28.54
N PRO A 58 -16.50 2.97 28.48
CA PRO A 58 -17.44 1.85 28.29
C PRO A 58 -17.36 1.18 26.91
N HIS A 59 -16.64 1.76 25.95
CA HIS A 59 -16.50 1.23 24.58
C HIS A 59 -15.10 0.74 24.23
N THR A 60 -14.18 0.67 25.22
CA THR A 60 -12.79 0.25 25.00
C THR A 60 -12.63 -1.11 24.31
N VAL A 61 -13.46 -2.10 24.67
CA VAL A 61 -13.38 -3.46 24.09
C VAL A 61 -13.69 -3.44 22.60
N ARG A 62 -14.70 -2.68 22.17
CA ARG A 62 -15.07 -2.56 20.75
C ARG A 62 -14.00 -1.81 19.96
N LEU A 63 -13.48 -0.71 20.50
CA LEU A 63 -12.41 0.07 19.87
C LEU A 63 -11.13 -0.75 19.70
N ARG A 64 -10.78 -1.58 20.69
CA ARG A 64 -9.63 -2.49 20.61
C ARG A 64 -9.82 -3.57 19.54
N LEU A 65 -11.03 -4.14 19.42
CA LEU A 65 -11.31 -5.12 18.39
C LEU A 65 -11.17 -4.50 16.99
N ILE A 66 -11.74 -3.31 16.79
CA ILE A 66 -11.66 -2.59 15.51
C ILE A 66 -10.22 -2.28 15.15
N SER A 67 -9.39 -1.83 16.10
CA SER A 67 -7.98 -1.53 15.81
C SER A 67 -7.16 -2.76 15.46
N LEU A 68 -7.39 -3.89 16.14
CA LEU A 68 -6.75 -5.17 15.80
C LEU A 68 -7.16 -5.67 14.42
N VAL A 69 -8.44 -5.57 14.06
CA VAL A 69 -8.92 -5.91 12.71
C VAL A 69 -8.29 -4.98 11.66
N HIS A 70 -8.19 -3.69 11.94
CA HIS A 70 -7.57 -2.73 11.03
C HIS A 70 -6.06 -3.01 10.84
N LEU A 71 -5.36 -3.40 11.90
CA LEU A 71 -3.96 -3.82 11.85
C LEU A 71 -3.78 -5.12 11.05
N ALA A 72 -4.67 -6.09 11.22
CA ALA A 72 -4.64 -7.32 10.43
C ALA A 72 -4.85 -7.03 8.94
N LEU A 73 -5.83 -6.18 8.61
CA LEU A 73 -6.11 -5.76 7.23
C LEU A 73 -4.93 -5.03 6.60
N SER A 74 -4.27 -4.10 7.33
CA SER A 74 -3.10 -3.40 6.82
C SER A 74 -1.91 -4.34 6.58
N GLY A 75 -1.73 -5.35 7.45
CA GLY A 75 -0.74 -6.40 7.24
C GLY A 75 -1.00 -7.25 6.00
N VAL A 76 -2.26 -7.68 5.79
CA VAL A 76 -2.66 -8.42 4.58
C VAL A 76 -2.47 -7.58 3.32
N LEU A 77 -2.83 -6.29 3.36
CA LEU A 77 -2.65 -5.37 2.24
C LEU A 77 -1.17 -5.22 1.86
N LEU A 78 -0.29 -5.04 2.86
CA LEU A 78 1.14 -4.95 2.63
C LEU A 78 1.71 -6.24 2.04
N LEU A 79 1.32 -7.40 2.59
CA LEU A 79 1.73 -8.70 2.08
C LEU A 79 1.31 -8.85 0.61
N TYR A 80 0.08 -8.45 0.27
CA TYR A 80 -0.42 -8.49 -1.10
C TYR A 80 0.43 -7.62 -2.03
N PHE A 81 0.74 -6.37 -1.65
CA PHE A 81 1.55 -5.49 -2.48
C PHE A 81 3.01 -5.95 -2.61
N VAL A 82 3.58 -6.61 -1.60
CA VAL A 82 4.96 -7.10 -1.67
C VAL A 82 5.07 -8.38 -2.52
N LEU A 83 4.07 -9.26 -2.47
CA LEU A 83 4.15 -10.58 -3.13
C LEU A 83 3.58 -10.60 -4.55
N PHE A 84 2.56 -9.78 -4.84
CA PHE A 84 1.79 -9.90 -6.08
C PHE A 84 1.85 -8.66 -6.98
N LEU A 85 2.45 -7.56 -6.51
CA LEU A 85 2.56 -6.30 -7.26
C LEU A 85 3.97 -6.13 -7.83
#